data_AF-A0A6G8QCR4-F1
#
_entry.id   AF-A0A6G8QCR4-F1
#
_cell.length_a   1.000
_cell.length_b   1.000
_cell.length_c   1.000
_cell.angle_alpha   90.00
_cell.angle_beta   90.00
_cell.angle_gamma   90.00
#
_symmetry.space_group_name_H-M   'P 1'
#
loop_
_entity.id
_entity.type
_entity.pdbx_description
1 polymer ?
#
loop_
_entity_poly.entity_id
_entity_poly.type
_entity_poly.pdbx_seq_one_letter_code
_entity_poly.pdbx_strand_id
1 'polypeptide(L)' 'MKLSRLTSNLLLACGVITLFSWTTRAYTWYVNDLQSDPYLAWLHFPIIGIFLLIGVYLAYLGIRGRRATRQQKS' A
#
# COMPACT_ATOMS: atom_id res chain seq x y z
N MET A 1 -10.12 -17.79 -12.03
CA MET A 1 -9.61 -18.32 -10.73
C MET A 1 -10.51 -17.80 -9.61
N LYS A 2 -11.23 -18.67 -8.88
CA LYS A 2 -12.06 -18.26 -7.74
C LYS A 2 -11.13 -17.83 -6.60
N LEU A 3 -10.92 -16.53 -6.41
CA LEU A 3 -10.13 -15.99 -5.29
C LEU A 3 -10.79 -16.42 -3.97
N SER A 4 -10.12 -17.29 -3.23
CA SER A 4 -10.57 -17.70 -1.90
C SER A 4 -10.62 -16.48 -0.97
N ARG A 5 -11.54 -16.49 0.01
CA ARG A 5 -11.65 -15.43 1.04
C ARG A 5 -10.30 -15.19 1.74
N LEU A 6 -9.51 -16.26 1.91
CA LEU A 6 -8.17 -16.20 2.49
C LEU A 6 -7.23 -15.35 1.64
N THR A 7 -7.21 -15.56 0.32
CA THR A 7 -6.34 -14.82 -0.61
C THR A 7 -6.71 -13.34 -0.65
N SER A 8 -8.00 -13.02 -0.62
CA SER A 8 -8.47 -11.62 -0.55
C SER A 8 -8.08 -10.94 0.77
N ASN A 9 -8.11 -11.67 1.89
CA ASN A 9 -7.65 -11.15 3.19
C ASN A 9 -6.14 -10.98 3.25
N LEU A 10 -5.36 -11.90 2.67
CA LEU A 10 -3.91 -11.79 2.57
C LEU A 10 -3.49 -10.60 1.71
N LEU A 11 -4.14 -10.39 0.56
CA LEU A 11 -3.91 -9.22 -0.30
C LEU A 11 -4.21 -7.91 0.44
N LEU A 12 -5.30 -7.87 1.20
CA LEU A 12 -5.64 -6.72 2.02
C LEU A 12 -4.60 -6.49 3.13
N ALA A 13 -4.21 -7.54 3.85
CA ALA A 13 -3.24 -7.46 4.94
C ALA A 13 -1.86 -7.02 4.42
N CYS A 14 -1.39 -7.59 3.31
CA CYS A 14 -0.16 -7.14 2.65
C CYS A 14 -0.26 -5.68 2.23
N GLY A 15 -1.36 -5.26 1.59
CA GLY A 15 -1.57 -3.86 1.20
C GLY A 15 -1.50 -2.90 2.41
N VAL A 16 -2.15 -3.25 3.52
CA VAL A 16 -2.13 -2.44 4.76
C VAL A 16 -0.73 -2.38 5.38
N ILE A 17 -0.02 -3.51 5.47
CA ILE A 17 1.35 -3.55 6.01
C ILE A 17 2.29 -2.72 5.14
N THR A 18 2.19 -2.87 3.80
CA THR A 18 2.98 -2.08 2.86
C THR A 18 2.68 -0.59 3.03
N LEU A 19 1.40 -0.19 3.10
CA LEU A 19 1.03 1.21 3.35
C LEU A 19 1.59 1.73 4.66
N PHE A 20 1.50 0.96 5.74
CA PHE A 20 1.98 1.36 7.06
C PHE A 20 3.51 1.54 7.08
N SER A 21 4.26 0.57 6.55
CA SER A 21 5.72 0.64 6.45
C SER A 21 6.18 1.82 5.58
N TRP A 22 5.55 2.01 4.42
CA TRP A 22 5.92 3.11 3.51
C TRP A 22 5.47 4.48 4.00
N THR A 23 4.37 4.58 4.75
CA THR A 23 3.96 5.83 5.41
C THR A 23 4.95 6.22 6.50
N THR A 24 5.40 5.25 7.30
CA THR A 24 6.41 5.49 8.35
C THR A 24 7.74 5.90 7.72
N ARG A 25 8.12 5.26 6.61
CA ARG A 25 9.30 5.62 5.81
C ARG A 25 9.18 7.01 5.20
N ALA A 26 8.00 7.37 4.68
CA ALA A 26 7.72 8.70 4.14
C ALA A 26 7.84 9.78 5.21
N TYR A 27 7.34 9.52 6.42
CA TYR A 27 7.45 10.44 7.56
C TYR A 27 8.91 10.61 8.00
N THR A 28 9.66 9.50 8.13
CA THR A 28 11.08 9.56 8.50
C THR A 28 11.93 10.25 7.42
N TRP A 29 11.64 10.05 6.15
CA TRP A 29 12.25 10.79 5.03
C TRP A 29 11.92 12.29 5.11
N TYR A 30 10.64 12.64 5.32
CA TYR A 30 10.21 14.04 5.41
C TYR A 30 10.89 14.80 6.56
N VAL A 31 11.09 14.12 7.70
CA VAL A 31 11.72 14.72 8.88
C VAL A 31 13.25 14.77 8.76
N ASN A 32 13.90 13.70 8.27
CA ASN A 32 15.36 13.59 8.31
C ASN A 32 16.05 14.00 7.00
N ASP A 33 15.57 13.51 5.85
CA ASP A 33 16.24 13.70 4.55
C ASP A 33 16.00 15.11 3.99
N LEU A 34 14.85 15.72 4.30
CA LEU A 34 14.57 17.10 3.87
C LEU A 34 15.51 18.12 4.52
N GLN A 35 15.97 17.86 5.76
CA GLN A 35 16.88 18.75 6.48
C GLN A 35 18.36 18.52 6.12
N SER A 36 18.72 17.33 5.64
CA SER A 36 20.12 16.96 5.43
C SER A 36 20.58 17.16 3.99
N ASP A 37 19.84 16.66 2.99
CA ASP A 37 20.20 16.81 1.57
C ASP A 37 18.95 16.88 0.67
N PRO A 38 18.45 18.10 0.36
CA PRO A 38 17.17 18.26 -0.35
C PRO A 38 17.18 17.68 -1.77
N TYR A 39 18.33 17.61 -2.44
CA TYR A 39 18.43 17.03 -3.78
C TYR A 39 18.22 15.52 -3.79
N LEU A 40 18.87 14.78 -2.87
CA LEU A 40 18.63 13.34 -2.72
C LEU A 40 17.22 13.07 -2.23
N ALA A 41 16.68 13.96 -1.40
CA ALA A 41 15.32 13.84 -0.92
C ALA A 41 14.34 13.80 -2.11
N TRP A 42 14.42 14.77 -3.03
CA TRP A 42 13.53 14.84 -4.20
C TRP A 42 13.57 13.59 -5.08
N LEU A 43 14.71 12.91 -5.16
CA LEU A 43 14.86 11.66 -5.91
C LEU A 43 14.12 10.47 -5.24
N HIS A 44 14.04 10.46 -3.91
CA HIS A 44 13.39 9.37 -3.15
C HIS A 44 11.86 9.54 -3.04
N PHE A 45 11.37 10.76 -3.20
CA PHE A 45 9.93 11.06 -3.20
C PHE A 45 9.10 10.22 -4.20
N PRO A 46 9.47 10.09 -5.49
CA PRO A 46 8.71 9.26 -6.43
C PRO A 46 8.71 7.78 -6.08
N ILE A 47 9.79 7.25 -5.49
CA ILE A 47 9.84 5.85 -5.03
C ILE A 47 8.79 5.61 -3.95
N ILE A 48 8.72 6.50 -2.96
CA ILE A 48 7.71 6.45 -1.89
C ILE A 48 6.29 6.51 -2.47
N GLY A 49 6.07 7.40 -3.44
CA GLY A 49 4.78 7.53 -4.13
C GLY A 49 4.34 6.26 -4.86
N ILE A 50 5.25 5.60 -5.59
CA ILE A 50 4.96 4.35 -6.31
C ILE A 50 4.54 3.24 -5.34
N PHE A 51 5.27 3.07 -4.25
CA PHE A 51 4.95 2.02 -3.27
C PHE A 51 3.66 2.30 -2.51
N LEU A 52 3.34 3.57 -2.21
CA LEU A 52 2.05 3.96 -1.67
C LEU A 52 0.91 3.63 -2.66
N LEU A 53 1.07 3.95 -3.94
CA LEU A 53 0.07 3.62 -4.97
C LEU A 53 -0.16 2.11 -5.09
N ILE A 54 0.92 1.31 -5.06
CA ILE A 54 0.83 -0.15 -5.08
C ILE A 54 0.11 -0.67 -3.82
N GLY A 55 0.42 -0.13 -2.64
CA GLY A 55 -0.24 -0.48 -1.39
C GLY A 55 -1.75 -0.15 -1.41
N VAL A 56 -2.13 1.02 -1.90
CA VAL A 56 -3.54 1.43 -2.08
C VAL A 56 -4.23 0.50 -3.08
N TYR A 57 -3.58 0.16 -4.18
CA TYR A 57 -4.14 -0.74 -5.20
C TYR A 57 -4.36 -2.16 -4.66
N LEU A 58 -3.42 -2.70 -3.90
CA LEU A 58 -3.55 -3.99 -3.22
C LEU A 58 -4.69 -3.99 -2.19
N ALA A 59 -4.79 -2.92 -1.39
CA ALA A 59 -5.89 -2.75 -0.45
C ALA A 59 -7.25 -2.65 -1.19
N TYR A 60 -7.31 -1.90 -2.29
CA TYR A 60 -8.51 -1.79 -3.13
C TYR A 60 -8.93 -3.15 -3.71
N LEU A 61 -7.98 -3.93 -4.24
CA LEU A 61 -8.23 -5.28 -4.74
C LEU A 61 -8.74 -6.22 -3.63
N GLY A 62 -8.17 -6.14 -2.42
CA GLY A 62 -8.64 -6.89 -1.26
C GLY A 62 -10.09 -6.54 -0.87
N ILE A 63 -10.44 -5.24 -0.86
CA ILE A 63 -11.81 -4.77 -0.60
C ILE A 63 -12.77 -5.24 -1.69
N ARG A 64 -12.39 -5.10 -2.97
CA ARG A 64 -13.20 -5.51 -4.11
C ARG A 64 -13.41 -7.03 -4.12
N GLY A 65 -12.38 -7.82 -3.82
CA GLY A 65 -12.46 -9.27 -3.66
C GLY A 65 -13.43 -9.70 -2.56
N ARG A 66 -13.43 -9.00 -1.41
CA ARG A 66 -14.43 -9.21 -0.34
C ARG A 66 -15.85 -8.92 -0.81
N ARG A 67 -16.06 -7.84 -1.57
CA ARG A 67 -17.40 -7.48 -2.11
C ARG A 67 -17.91 -8.51 -3.11
N ALA A 68 -17.07 -8.96 -4.05
CA ALA A 68 -17.44 -10.00 -5.03
C ALA A 68 -17.82 -11.33 -4.35
N THR A 69 -17.09 -11.71 -3.29
CA THR A 69 -17.40 -12.93 -2.54
C THR A 69 -18.70 -12.82 -1.71
N ARG A 70 -19.15 -11.60 -1.40
CA ARG A 70 -20.43 -11.35 -0.73
C ARG A 70 -21.61 -11.51 -1.69
N GLN A 71 -21.46 -11.10 -2.96
CA GLN A 71 -22.52 -11.20 -3.96
C GLN A 71 -22.76 -12.62 -4.46
N GLN A 72 -21.74 -13.48 -4.50
CA GLN A 72 -21.92 -14.89 -4.90
C GLN A 72 -22.65 -15.77 -3.85
N LYS A 73 -22.99 -15.21 -2.67
CA LYS A 73 -23.69 -15.91 -1.60
C LYS A 73 -25.12 -15.39 -1.37
N SER A 74 -25.58 -14.44 -2.20
CA SER A 74 -26.98 -14.00 -2.25
C SER A 74 -27.69 -14.66 -3.43
#